data_AF-A0A2V9RLJ4-F1
#
_entry.id   AF-A0A2V9RLJ4-F1
#
_cell.length_a   1.000
_cell.length_b   1.000
_cell.length_c   1.000
_cell.angle_alpha   90.00
_cell.angle_beta   90.00
_cell.angle_gamma   90.00
#
_symmetry.space_group_name_H-M   'P 1'
#
loop_
_entity.id
_entity.type
_entity.pdbx_description
1 polymer ?
#
loop_
_entity_poly.entity_id
_entity_poly.type
_entity_poly.pdbx_seq_one_letter_code
_entity_poly.pdbx_strand_id
1 'polypeptide(L)' 'MKPKASVNAFSLQSLNTCERTKLVFHRYGDRYFLAEIWVAGKSSGHEVPKSPREVEVAKDFTMQEVLLMAALH' A
#
# COMPACT_ATOMS: atom_id res chain seq x y z
N MET A 1 10.89 -12.70 21.97
CA MET A 1 10.52 -11.27 21.79
C MET A 1 9.96 -11.12 20.38
N LYS A 2 8.65 -10.92 20.20
CA LYS A 2 8.05 -10.72 18.86
C LYS A 2 8.03 -9.21 18.56
N PRO A 3 8.55 -8.74 17.41
CA PRO A 3 8.42 -7.33 17.07
C PRO A 3 6.93 -7.02 16.83
N LYS A 4 6.37 -6.11 17.62
CA LYS A 4 5.05 -5.52 17.37
C LYS A 4 5.28 -4.30 16.48
N ALA A 5 5.21 -4.50 15.17
CA ALA A 5 5.16 -3.38 14.23
C ALA A 5 3.71 -2.87 14.19
N SER A 6 3.45 -1.75 14.87
CA SER A 6 2.21 -0.99 14.71
C SER A 6 2.37 -0.05 13.53
N VAL A 7 1.69 -0.34 12.43
CA VAL A 7 1.62 0.55 11.26
C VAL A 7 0.53 1.58 11.53
N ASN A 8 0.89 2.87 11.62
CA ASN A 8 -0.08 3.96 11.68
C ASN A 8 -0.69 4.14 10.29
N ALA A 9 -1.91 3.70 10.02
CA ALA A 9 -2.53 3.86 8.72
C ALA A 9 -3.44 5.10 8.66
N PHE A 10 -3.32 5.94 7.62
CA PHE A 10 -4.28 7.00 7.35
C PHE A 10 -5.48 6.43 6.57
N SER A 11 -6.68 6.94 6.81
CA SER A 11 -7.88 6.50 6.09
C SER A 11 -8.01 7.25 4.77
N LEU A 12 -7.99 6.53 3.65
CA LEU A 12 -8.32 7.06 2.32
C LEU A 12 -9.80 6.85 2.05
N GLN A 13 -10.44 7.81 1.36
CA GLN A 13 -11.85 7.72 1.00
C GLN A 13 -12.01 7.83 -0.51
N SER A 14 -12.66 6.86 -1.12
CA SER A 14 -12.95 6.87 -2.55
C SER A 14 -14.42 7.19 -2.81
N LEU A 15 -14.69 7.89 -3.92
CA LEU A 15 -16.03 8.16 -4.42
C LEU A 15 -16.80 6.88 -4.78
N ASN A 16 -16.08 5.81 -5.11
CA ASN A 16 -16.67 4.52 -5.47
C ASN A 16 -16.27 3.44 -4.47
N THR A 17 -17.17 2.49 -4.22
CA THR A 17 -16.85 1.29 -3.45
C THR A 17 -15.82 0.45 -4.19
N CYS A 18 -14.87 -0.13 -3.46
CA CYS A 18 -13.90 -1.02 -4.07
C CYS A 18 -14.60 -2.35 -4.38
N GLU A 19 -14.79 -2.68 -5.67
CA GLU A 19 -15.47 -3.93 -6.05
C GLU A 19 -14.65 -5.18 -5.75
N ARG A 20 -13.31 -5.06 -5.75
CA ARG A 20 -12.36 -6.14 -5.43
C ARG A 20 -11.32 -5.65 -4.45
N THR A 21 -10.85 -6.53 -3.57
CA THR A 21 -9.72 -6.22 -2.68
C THR A 21 -8.49 -5.96 -3.56
N LYS A 22 -7.83 -4.83 -3.34
CA LYS A 22 -6.64 -4.42 -4.10
C LYS A 22 -5.55 -3.90 -3.17
N LEU A 23 -4.31 -4.19 -3.52
CA LEU A 23 -3.11 -3.75 -2.82
C LEU A 23 -2.31 -2.86 -3.76
N VAL A 24 -1.98 -1.66 -3.31
CA VAL A 24 -1.17 -0.70 -4.08
C VAL A 24 0.26 -0.73 -3.53
N PHE A 25 1.24 -0.90 -4.41
CA PHE A 25 2.65 -0.90 -4.06
C PHE A 25 3.37 0.27 -4.72
N HIS A 26 4.28 0.90 -3.98
CA HIS A 26 5.34 1.71 -4.56
C HIS A 26 6.50 0.80 -4.95
N ARG A 27 6.81 0.77 -6.24
CA ARG A 27 7.98 0.08 -6.77
C ARG A 27 9.10 1.09 -7.01
N TYR A 28 10.30 0.76 -6.52
CA TYR A 28 11.52 1.52 -6.74
C TYR A 28 12.60 0.55 -7.25
N GLY A 29 12.82 0.55 -8.57
CA GLY A 29 13.68 -0.44 -9.21
C GLY A 29 13.08 -1.84 -9.14
N ASP A 30 13.67 -2.72 -8.33
CA ASP A 30 13.24 -4.11 -8.07
C ASP A 30 12.58 -4.30 -6.69
N ARG A 31 12.50 -3.22 -5.89
CA ARG A 31 11.93 -3.25 -4.53
C ARG A 31 10.50 -2.75 -4.53
N TYR A 32 9.66 -3.39 -3.72
CA TYR A 32 8.23 -3.10 -3.60
C TYR A 32 7.88 -2.79 -2.14
N PHE A 33 7.16 -1.70 -1.92
CA PHE A 33 6.69 -1.26 -0.62
C PHE A 33 5.17 -1.11 -0.67
N LEU A 34 4.46 -1.71 0.29
CA LEU A 34 3.01 -1.59 0.37
C LEU A 34 2.64 -0.15 0.75
N ALA A 35 1.84 0.49 -0.09
CA ALA A 35 1.41 1.87 0.07
C ALA A 35 -0.06 1.97 0.47
N GLU A 36 -0.94 1.14 -0.10
CA GLU A 36 -2.36 1.19 0.20
C GLU A 36 -3.02 -0.19 0.23
N ILE A 37 -4.03 -0.33 1.09
CA ILE A 37 -4.86 -1.51 1.20
C ILE A 37 -6.33 -1.10 1.01
N TRP A 38 -6.98 -1.70 0.03
CA TRP A 38 -8.40 -1.51 -0.23
C TRP A 38 -9.12 -2.84 -0.15
N VAL A 39 -10.19 -2.90 0.62
CA VAL A 39 -10.96 -4.13 0.84
C VAL A 39 -12.26 -4.07 0.05
N ALA A 40 -12.61 -5.18 -0.62
CA ALA A 40 -13.86 -5.30 -1.36
C ALA A 40 -15.08 -4.92 -0.48
N GLY A 41 -16.02 -4.18 -1.05
CA GLY A 41 -17.23 -3.73 -0.37
C GLY A 41 -17.03 -2.57 0.60
N LYS A 42 -15.81 -2.05 0.77
CA LYS A 42 -15.55 -0.81 1.51
C LYS A 42 -15.25 0.34 0.55
N SER A 43 -15.71 1.54 0.90
CA SER A 43 -15.36 2.80 0.22
C SER A 43 -14.12 3.47 0.82
N SER A 44 -13.58 2.91 1.90
CA SER A 44 -12.35 3.38 2.53
C SER A 44 -11.17 2.43 2.33
N GLY A 45 -10.01 3.02 2.11
CA GLY A 45 -8.70 2.36 2.05
C GLY A 45 -7.86 2.72 3.26
N HIS A 46 -6.80 1.95 3.48
CA HIS A 46 -5.78 2.23 4.50
C HIS A 46 -4.48 2.57 3.79
N GLU A 47 -3.99 3.78 3.96
CA GLU A 47 -2.66 4.20 3.51
C GLU A 47 -1.62 3.76 4.53
N VAL A 48 -0.54 3.18 4.06
CA VAL A 48 0.63 2.79 4.84
C VAL A 48 1.69 3.88 4.68
N PRO A 49 2.13 4.53 5.77
CA PRO A 49 3.17 5.54 5.70
C PRO A 49 4.47 4.95 5.18
N LYS A 50 5.20 5.75 4.41
CA LYS A 50 6.51 5.37 3.92
C LYS A 50 7.44 5.01 5.07
N SER A 51 8.00 3.82 5.02
CA SER A 51 9.00 3.39 6.00
C SER A 51 10.31 4.17 5.83
N PRO A 52 11.17 4.29 6.86
CA PRO A 52 12.49 4.92 6.72
C PRO A 52 13.31 4.29 5.57
N ARG A 53 13.21 2.97 5.41
CA ARG A 53 13.85 2.24 4.32
C ARG A 53 13.28 2.63 2.96
N GLU A 54 11.96 2.82 2.84
CA GLU A 54 11.36 3.30 1.60
C GLU A 54 11.88 4.71 1.23
N VAL A 55 11.98 5.60 2.22
CA VAL A 55 12.49 6.97 2.03
C VAL A 55 13.94 6.95 1.57
N GLU A 56 14.79 6.08 2.12
CA GLU A 56 16.17 5.90 1.67
C GLU A 56 16.23 5.46 0.20
N VAL A 57 15.42 4.46 -0.16
CA VAL A 57 15.37 3.92 -1.52
C VAL A 57 14.83 4.94 -2.53
N ALA A 58 13.88 5.77 -2.12
CA ALA A 58 13.28 6.81 -2.97
C ALA A 58 14.29 7.90 -3.39
N LYS A 59 15.47 7.97 -2.75
CA LYS A 59 16.53 8.91 -3.14
C LYS A 59 17.24 8.49 -4.43
N ASP A 60 17.35 7.18 -4.66
CA ASP A 60 18.16 6.62 -5.73
C ASP A 60 17.33 6.16 -6.94
N PHE A 61 16.00 6.00 -6.77
CA PHE A 61 15.11 5.41 -7.76
C PHE A 61 13.82 6.20 -7.92
N THR A 62 13.28 6.23 -9.14
CA THR A 62 11.95 6.78 -9.41
C THR A 62 10.86 5.81 -8.94
N MET A 63 9.84 6.33 -8.26
CA MET A 63 8.67 5.58 -7.85
C MET A 63 7.78 5.23 -9.05
N GLN A 64 7.37 3.96 -9.13
CA GLN A 64 6.29 3.49 -10.00
C GLN A 64 5.17 2.92 -9.13
N GLU A 65 3.92 3.23 -9.44
CA GLU A 65 2.78 2.61 -8.77
C GLU A 65 2.46 1.26 -9.40
N VAL A 66 2.30 0.23 -8.57
CA VAL A 66 1.93 -1.11 -9.01
C VAL A 66 0.68 -1.55 -8.28
N LEU A 67 -0.40 -1.75 -9.04
CA LEU A 67 -1.66 -2.22 -8.53
C LEU A 67 -1.76 -3.74 -8.63
N LEU A 68 -1.96 -4.41 -7.49
CA LEU A 68 -2.26 -5.84 -7.44
C LEU A 68 -3.71 -6.07 -7.03
N MET A 69 -4.46 -6.74 -7.89
CA MET A 69 -5.82 -7.20 -7.57
C MET A 69 -5.72 -8.54 -6.83
N ALA A 70 -6.34 -8.65 -5.66
CA ALA A 70 -6.48 -9.93 -5.00
C ALA A 70 -7.44 -10.81 -5.79
N ALA A 71 -6.97 -11.97 -6.24
CA ALA A 71 -7.85 -13.03 -6.73
C ALA A 71 -8.42 -13.76 -5.51
N LEU A 72 -9.75 -13.74 -5.36
CA LEU A 72 -10.43 -14.63 -4.43
C LEU A 72 -10.58 -15.98 -5.15
N HIS A 73 -9.97 -17.03 -4.61
CA HIS A 73 -10.05 -18.39 -5.14
C HIS A 73 -11.32 -19.08 -4.62
#